data_AF-A0A6N2CQE8-F1
#
_entry.id   AF-A0A6N2CQE8-F1
#
_cell.length_a   1.000
_cell.length_b   1.000
_cell.length_c   1.000
_cell.angle_alpha   90.00
_cell.angle_beta   90.00
_cell.angle_gamma   90.00
#
_symmetry.space_group_name_H-M   'P 1'
#
loop_
_entity.id
_entity.type
_entity.pdbx_description
1 polymer ?
#
loop_
_entity_poly.entity_id
_entity_poly.type
_entity_poly.pdbx_seq_one_letter_code
_entity_poly.pdbx_strand_id
1 'polypeptide(L)' 'MKWTESAFRIGPSTIPKAGQGLFALQPIEVGDTIGYYTGEIISADELNAGRFSGSDYLLFVTDKHIIVGEGPKAN' A
#
# COMPACT_ATOMS: atom_id res chain seq x y z
N MET A 1 -2.98 -19.37 -0.18
CA MET A 1 -3.74 -19.02 1.03
C MET A 1 -3.93 -17.51 1.09
N LYS A 2 -4.91 -17.00 1.85
CA LYS A 2 -5.08 -15.56 2.08
C LYS A 2 -4.76 -15.26 3.54
N TRP A 3 -3.77 -14.41 3.75
CA TRP A 3 -3.33 -13.98 5.08
C TRP A 3 -4.14 -12.78 5.58
N THR A 4 -4.14 -12.59 6.91
CA THR A 4 -4.74 -11.45 7.61
C THR A 4 -3.63 -10.57 8.20
N GLU A 5 -3.95 -9.33 8.59
CA GLU A 5 -2.98 -8.37 9.14
C GLU A 5 -2.18 -8.91 10.34
N SER A 6 -2.80 -9.75 11.17
CA SER A 6 -2.16 -10.43 12.31
C SER A 6 -0.98 -11.32 11.94
N ALA A 7 -0.85 -11.66 10.65
CA ALA A 7 0.23 -12.46 10.10
C ALA A 7 1.44 -11.59 9.67
N PHE A 8 1.40 -10.30 9.96
CA PHE A 8 2.45 -9.36 9.60
C PHE A 8 2.73 -8.38 10.74
N ARG A 9 3.88 -7.73 10.67
CA ARG A 9 4.22 -6.60 11.53
C ARG A 9 4.81 -5.46 10.71
N ILE A 10 4.60 -4.24 11.17
CA ILE A 10 5.27 -3.04 10.66
C ILE A 10 6.47 -2.74 11.56
N GLY A 11 7.60 -2.38 10.98
CA GLY A 11 8.78 -1.95 11.73
C GLY A 11 9.83 -1.27 10.84
N PRO A 12 10.96 -0.82 11.40
CA PRO A 12 12.04 -0.22 10.60
C PRO A 12 12.50 -1.16 9.48
N SER A 13 12.56 -0.63 8.26
CA SER A 13 13.04 -1.36 7.10
C SER A 13 14.51 -1.71 7.27
N THR A 14 14.90 -2.90 6.79
CA THR A 14 16.31 -3.30 6.69
C THR A 14 17.00 -2.67 5.47
N ILE A 15 16.25 -2.02 4.59
CA ILE A 15 16.76 -1.26 3.45
C ILE A 15 17.12 0.16 3.92
N PRO A 16 18.36 0.63 3.73
CA PRO A 16 18.78 1.95 4.16
C PRO A 16 17.87 3.06 3.61
N LYS A 17 17.46 3.97 4.50
CA LYS A 17 16.62 5.16 4.19
C LYS A 17 15.22 4.88 3.65
N ALA A 18 14.72 3.64 3.71
CA ALA A 18 13.38 3.28 3.24
C ALA A 18 12.26 3.54 4.27
N GLY A 19 12.58 4.00 5.48
CA GLY A 19 11.59 4.17 6.54
C GLY A 19 11.11 2.84 7.11
N GLN A 20 9.80 2.58 7.03
CA GLN A 20 9.16 1.38 7.58
C GLN A 20 8.98 0.29 6.51
N GLY A 21 8.89 -0.96 6.94
CA GLY A 21 8.59 -2.12 6.10
C GLY A 21 7.54 -3.05 6.72
N LEU A 22 6.91 -3.86 5.87
CA LEU A 22 5.98 -4.93 6.26
C LEU A 22 6.73 -6.26 6.29
N PHE A 23 6.69 -6.95 7.43
CA PHE A 23 7.42 -8.19 7.66
C PHE A 23 6.46 -9.33 7.99
N ALA A 24 6.66 -10.48 7.36
CA ALA A 24 5.93 -11.70 7.64
C ALA A 24 6.27 -12.25 9.04
N LEU A 25 5.27 -12.74 9.77
CA LEU A 25 5.45 -13.46 11.04
C LEU A 25 5.43 -14.99 10.86
N GLN A 26 5.18 -15.45 9.64
CA GLN A 26 5.03 -16.84 9.23
C GLN A 26 5.64 -17.05 7.84
N PRO A 27 5.91 -18.30 7.44
CA PRO A 27 6.28 -18.62 6.07
C PRO A 27 5.20 -18.19 5.08
N ILE A 28 5.63 -17.63 3.94
CA ILE A 28 4.76 -17.24 2.82
C ILE A 28 5.17 -18.07 1.62
N GLU A 29 4.20 -18.67 0.96
CA GLU A 29 4.42 -19.49 -0.22
C GLU A 29 4.09 -18.74 -1.51
N VAL A 30 4.63 -19.22 -2.64
CA VAL A 30 4.31 -18.65 -3.96
C VAL A 30 2.81 -18.80 -4.23
N GLY A 31 2.16 -17.70 -4.60
CA GLY A 31 0.72 -17.64 -4.85
C GLY A 31 -0.13 -17.29 -3.63
N ASP A 32 0.49 -17.10 -2.45
CA ASP A 32 -0.23 -16.54 -1.30
C ASP A 32 -0.58 -15.07 -1.49
N THR A 33 -1.73 -14.68 -0.94
CA THR A 33 -2.16 -13.28 -0.87
C THR A 33 -1.82 -12.70 0.51
N ILE A 34 -0.95 -11.69 0.52
CA ILE A 34 -0.47 -11.00 1.73
C ILE A 34 -1.57 -10.14 2.36
N GLY A 35 -2.23 -9.32 1.55
CA GLY A 35 -3.26 -8.38 2.01
C GLY A 35 -3.75 -7.50 0.86
N TYR A 36 -4.72 -6.64 1.16
CA TYR A 36 -5.20 -5.65 0.21
C TYR A 36 -4.50 -4.32 0.40
N TYR A 37 -4.19 -3.67 -0.72
CA TYR A 37 -3.84 -2.25 -0.72
C TYR A 37 -5.13 -1.45 -0.86
N THR A 38 -5.52 -0.77 0.21
CA THR A 38 -6.77 0.01 0.29
C THR A 38 -6.45 1.50 0.44
N GLY A 39 -7.44 2.34 0.15
CA GLY A 39 -7.25 3.77 0.18
C GLY A 39 -8.40 4.53 -0.48
N GLU A 40 -8.23 5.84 -0.62
CA GLU A 40 -9.12 6.66 -1.45
C GLU A 40 -8.87 6.36 -2.93
N ILE A 41 -9.93 6.14 -3.71
CA ILE A 41 -9.82 5.98 -5.17
C ILE A 41 -9.97 7.37 -5.79
N ILE A 42 -8.97 7.77 -6.57
CA ILE A 42 -8.94 9.03 -7.29
C ILE A 42 -8.73 8.80 -8.79
N SER A 43 -9.11 9.79 -9.57
CA SER A 43 -8.81 9.91 -11.00
C SER A 43 -7.44 10.54 -11.26
N ALA A 44 -6.94 10.39 -12.48
CA ALA A 44 -5.72 11.08 -12.92
C ALA A 44 -5.87 12.62 -12.89
N ASP A 45 -7.06 13.14 -13.18
CA ASP A 45 -7.34 14.58 -13.14
C ASP A 45 -7.22 15.14 -11.71
N GLU A 46 -7.73 14.40 -10.72
CA GLU A 46 -7.58 14.78 -9.29
C GLU A 46 -6.12 14.74 -8.83
N LEU A 47 -5.33 13.77 -9.32
CA LEU A 47 -3.89 13.72 -9.06
C LEU A 47 -3.18 14.94 -9.68
N ASN A 48 -3.49 15.24 -10.94
CA ASN A 48 -2.91 16.37 -11.69
C ASN A 48 -3.33 17.73 -11.11
N ALA A 49 -4.49 17.82 -10.47
CA ALA A 49 -4.93 19.01 -9.74
C ALA A 49 -4.11 19.28 -8.46
N GLY A 50 -3.21 18.36 -8.07
CA GLY A 50 -2.16 18.60 -7.08
C GLY A 50 -2.52 18.23 -5.64
N ARG A 51 -3.75 17.77 -5.36
CA ARG A 51 -4.15 17.39 -3.99
C ARG A 51 -3.31 16.23 -3.41
N PHE A 52 -2.82 15.35 -4.29
CA PHE A 52 -2.05 14.15 -3.91
C PHE A 52 -0.68 14.05 -4.61
N SER A 53 -0.22 15.12 -5.27
CA SER A 53 0.98 15.08 -6.13
C SER A 53 2.31 14.88 -5.38
N GLY A 54 2.29 14.88 -4.05
CA GLY A 54 3.45 14.59 -3.20
C GLY A 54 3.32 13.32 -2.38
N SER A 55 2.30 12.49 -2.61
CA SER A 55 2.14 11.23 -1.88
C SER A 55 3.06 10.15 -2.44
N ASP A 56 3.77 9.46 -1.55
CA ASP A 56 4.56 8.26 -1.88
C ASP A 56 3.69 6.97 -1.92
N TYR A 57 2.39 7.07 -1.62
CA TYR A 57 1.46 5.96 -1.44
C TYR A 57 0.45 5.83 -2.58
N LEU A 58 0.86 6.15 -3.81
CA LEU A 58 0.02 6.04 -5.00
C LEU A 58 0.16 4.67 -5.65
N LEU A 59 -0.95 3.94 -5.77
CA LEU A 59 -1.04 2.69 -6.51
C LEU A 59 -1.95 2.84 -7.73
N PHE A 60 -1.36 2.77 -8.92
CA PHE A 60 -2.10 2.78 -10.18
C PHE A 60 -2.68 1.39 -10.46
N VAL A 61 -4.01 1.27 -10.36
CA VAL A 61 -4.72 0.04 -10.73
C VAL A 61 -5.02 0.05 -12.22
N THR A 62 -5.42 1.20 -12.74
CA THR A 62 -5.63 1.48 -14.17
C THR A 62 -5.21 2.92 -14.47
N ASP A 63 -5.29 3.34 -15.73
CA ASP A 63 -5.13 4.73 -16.15
C ASP A 63 -6.17 5.69 -15.54
N LYS A 64 -7.30 5.16 -15.04
CA LYS A 64 -8.42 5.93 -14.49
C LYS A 64 -8.63 5.78 -13.00
N HIS A 65 -8.01 4.78 -12.38
CA HIS A 65 -8.22 4.44 -10.98
C HIS A 65 -6.88 4.31 -10.27
N ILE A 66 -6.63 5.25 -9.37
CA ILE A 66 -5.44 5.33 -8.55
C ILE A 66 -5.89 5.22 -7.10
N ILE A 67 -5.26 4.34 -6.32
CA ILE A 67 -5.50 4.22 -4.90
C ILE A 67 -4.46 5.09 -4.18
N VAL A 68 -4.92 5.97 -3.29
CA VAL A 68 -4.08 6.71 -2.36
C VAL A 68 -4.09 5.97 -1.02
N GLY A 69 -2.99 5.29 -0.70
CA GLY A 69 -2.79 4.48 0.51
C GLY A 69 -2.56 5.31 1.78
N GLU A 70 -3.20 6.48 1.89
CA GLU A 70 -3.14 7.37 3.05
C GLU A 70 -4.52 7.62 3.64
N GLY A 71 -4.55 8.00 4.91
CA GLY A 71 -5.77 8.44 5.58
C GLY A 71 -6.70 7.30 6.00
N PRO A 72 -7.95 7.61 6.39
CA PRO A 72 -8.83 6.69 7.12
C PRO A 72 -9.35 5.51 6.30
N LYS A 73 -9.11 5.49 4.98
CA LYS A 73 -9.50 4.40 4.08
C LYS A 73 -8.35 3.42 3.79
N ALA A 74 -7.14 3.75 4.24
CA ALA A 74 -5.98 2.87 4.14
C ALA A 74 -5.97 1.86 5.30
N ASN A 75 -5.43 0.67 5.04
CA ASN A 75 -5.22 -0.38 6.04
C ASN A 75 -3.99 -0.09 6.92
#